data_AF-A0A0Q8XBF2-F1
#
_entry.id   AF-A0A0Q8XBF2-F1
#
_cell.length_a   1.000
_cell.length_b   1.000
_cell.length_c   1.000
_cell.angle_alpha   90.00
_cell.angle_beta   90.00
_cell.angle_gamma   90.00
#
_symmetry.space_group_name_H-M   'P 1'
#
loop_
_entity.id
_entity.type
_entity.pdbx_description
1 polymer ?
#
loop_
_entity_poly.entity_id
_entity_poly.type
_entity_poly.pdbx_seq_one_letter_code
_entity_poly.pdbx_strand_id
1 'polypeptide(L)'
;MSAIRRSITRFANACVKLLPSAPPPPSGGEPRREPRRDTSAISSPWRIYRIYARPGHLLMRNEQGRILDLGVMKGVEPNLTYRLFARDMQGKGFATRTQLLDDIARRIEAGEVTKELLTLPEWDQPLGADLDRGTHTDVSMKLGR
;
A
#
# COMPACT_ATOMS: atom_id res chain seq x y z
N MET A 1 28.32 8.00 -42.37
CA MET A 1 29.40 7.48 -41.49
C MET A 1 29.51 8.40 -40.28
N SER A 2 29.44 7.81 -39.09
CA SER A 2 29.05 8.44 -37.82
C SER A 2 30.14 9.31 -37.21
N ALA A 3 29.74 10.48 -36.72
CA ALA A 3 30.56 11.39 -35.94
C ALA A 3 30.67 10.95 -34.46
N ILE A 4 31.84 11.26 -33.90
CA ILE A 4 32.31 11.25 -32.52
C ILE A 4 31.22 11.55 -31.48
N ARG A 5 31.16 10.79 -30.37
CA ARG A 5 30.95 11.34 -29.00
C ARG A 5 31.16 10.33 -27.85
N ARG A 6 32.25 10.61 -27.12
CA ARG A 6 32.39 10.73 -25.65
C ARG A 6 32.05 9.53 -24.74
N SER A 7 33.15 8.90 -24.33
CA SER A 7 33.45 8.29 -23.03
C SER A 7 32.90 9.05 -21.81
N ILE A 8 32.16 8.35 -20.94
CA ILE A 8 31.94 8.72 -19.53
C ILE A 8 32.08 7.44 -18.70
N THR A 9 33.33 7.05 -18.44
CA THR A 9 33.64 6.04 -17.42
C THR A 9 34.56 6.69 -16.39
N ARG A 10 34.20 6.54 -15.11
CA ARG A 10 34.93 6.94 -13.88
C ARG A 10 34.67 8.36 -13.38
N PHE A 11 33.69 8.50 -12.50
CA PHE A 11 33.76 9.41 -11.34
C PHE A 11 32.91 8.86 -10.20
N ALA A 12 33.40 7.79 -9.56
CA ALA A 12 32.90 7.33 -8.27
C ALA A 12 34.11 6.93 -7.42
N ASN A 13 34.90 7.91 -7.00
CA ASN A 13 35.90 7.78 -5.94
C ASN A 13 36.44 9.17 -5.55
N ALA A 14 35.57 10.00 -4.99
CA ALA A 14 35.99 11.27 -4.37
C ALA A 14 35.00 11.79 -3.31
N CYS A 15 34.48 10.92 -2.43
CA CYS A 15 33.79 11.34 -1.20
C CYS A 15 34.16 10.46 0.01
N VAL A 16 35.41 9.99 0.09
CA VAL A 16 35.88 9.13 1.21
C VAL A 16 36.86 9.87 2.14
N LYS A 17 36.96 11.21 2.06
CA LYS A 17 38.04 11.93 2.75
C LYS A 17 37.64 13.08 3.68
N LEU A 18 36.40 13.15 4.16
CA LEU A 18 36.01 14.10 5.21
C LEU A 18 34.93 13.54 6.13
N LEU A 19 35.21 12.41 6.80
CA LEU A 19 34.47 12.02 8.01
C LEU A 19 35.45 11.94 9.18
N PRO A 20 35.20 12.63 10.31
CA PRO A 20 36.06 12.55 11.49
C PRO A 20 36.03 11.14 12.08
N SER A 21 37.20 10.69 12.54
CA SER A 21 37.43 9.37 13.14
C SER A 21 36.56 9.16 14.37
N ALA A 22 35.76 8.09 14.39
CA ALA A 22 34.96 7.71 15.54
C ALA A 22 35.83 7.05 16.64
N PRO A 23 35.62 7.36 17.92
CA PRO A 23 36.32 6.69 19.02
C PRO A 23 35.85 5.22 19.17
N PRO A 24 36.72 4.32 19.66
CA PRO A 24 36.40 2.90 19.78
C PRO A 24 35.27 2.64 20.79
N PRO A 25 34.41 1.62 20.56
CA PRO A 25 33.30 1.34 21.44
C PRO A 25 33.78 0.71 22.77
N PRO A 26 33.21 1.12 23.92
CA PRO A 26 33.42 0.42 25.18
C PRO A 26 32.77 -0.96 25.13
N SER A 27 33.49 -1.94 25.67
CA SER A 27 33.07 -3.32 25.78
C SER A 27 31.93 -3.48 26.79
N GLY A 28 30.89 -4.23 26.42
CA GLY A 28 30.00 -4.92 27.36
C GLY A 28 28.69 -4.21 27.69
N GLY A 29 27.59 -4.79 27.22
CA GLY A 29 26.23 -4.47 27.69
C GLY A 29 25.17 -5.04 26.76
N GLU A 30 24.37 -5.99 27.26
CA GLU A 30 23.27 -6.65 26.54
C GLU A 30 22.31 -5.65 25.85
N PRO A 31 21.79 -5.95 24.65
CA PRO A 31 20.86 -5.07 23.97
C PRO A 31 19.48 -5.16 24.63
N ARG A 32 19.20 -4.23 25.54
CA ARG A 32 17.84 -3.90 25.95
C ARG A 32 17.08 -3.47 24.69
N ARG A 33 16.13 -4.30 24.23
CA ARG A 33 15.23 -3.98 23.12
C ARG A 33 14.51 -2.67 23.40
N GLU A 34 14.93 -1.60 22.76
CA GLU A 34 14.13 -0.38 22.65
C GLU A 34 12.84 -0.72 21.89
N PRO A 35 11.68 -0.23 22.35
CA PRO A 35 10.48 -0.29 21.53
C PRO A 35 10.74 0.54 20.28
N ARG A 36 10.63 -0.09 19.10
CA ARG A 36 10.67 0.58 17.80
C ARG A 36 9.68 1.75 17.81
N ARG A 37 10.18 2.96 17.99
CA ARG A 37 9.44 4.16 17.64
C ARG A 37 9.47 4.25 16.13
N ASP A 38 8.34 3.98 15.48
CA ASP A 38 8.10 4.27 14.06
C ASP A 38 8.00 5.79 13.86
N THR A 39 9.03 6.54 14.25
CA THR A 39 9.14 7.96 13.97
C THR A 39 9.78 8.11 12.59
N SER A 40 9.00 7.88 11.55
CA SER A 40 9.36 8.35 10.21
C SER A 40 9.54 9.87 10.26
N ALA A 41 10.73 10.35 9.91
CA ALA A 41 11.08 11.77 9.90
C ALA A 41 10.24 12.62 8.91
N ILE A 42 9.39 11.98 8.11
CA ILE A 42 8.34 12.62 7.30
C ILE A 42 7.11 11.70 7.35
N SER A 43 6.19 11.94 8.29
CA SER A 43 4.87 11.30 8.22
C SER A 43 4.05 11.99 7.13
N SER A 44 4.07 11.43 5.91
CA SER A 44 3.13 11.87 4.87
C SER A 44 1.69 11.72 5.39
N PRO A 45 0.82 12.73 5.21
CA PRO A 45 -0.60 12.56 5.51
C PRO A 45 -1.27 11.61 4.51
N TRP A 46 -0.62 11.27 3.40
CA TRP A 46 -1.14 10.37 2.39
C TRP A 46 -0.79 8.93 2.71
N ARG A 47 -1.77 8.05 2.50
CA ARG A 47 -1.65 6.60 2.57
C ARG A 47 -2.03 6.00 1.24
N ILE A 48 -1.23 5.03 0.79
CA ILE A 48 -1.49 4.29 -0.44
C ILE A 48 -2.01 2.91 -0.08
N TYR A 49 -3.09 2.50 -0.75
CA TYR A 49 -3.64 1.16 -0.62
C TYR A 49 -3.84 0.53 -1.98
N ARG A 50 -3.78 -0.79 -2.04
CA ARG A 50 -4.20 -1.57 -3.21
C ARG A 50 -5.46 -2.34 -2.87
N ILE A 51 -6.48 -2.22 -3.70
CA ILE A 51 -7.76 -2.90 -3.53
C ILE A 51 -7.87 -4.03 -4.55
N TYR A 52 -8.25 -5.21 -4.11
CA TYR A 52 -8.38 -6.41 -4.94
C TYR A 52 -9.82 -6.87 -5.01
N ALA A 53 -10.28 -7.22 -6.21
CA ALA A 53 -11.55 -7.89 -6.43
C ALA A 53 -11.34 -9.40 -6.60
N ARG A 54 -11.71 -10.18 -5.57
CA ARG A 54 -11.71 -11.64 -5.61
C ARG A 54 -13.14 -12.16 -5.64
N PRO A 55 -13.39 -13.36 -6.19
CA PRO A 55 -14.72 -13.98 -6.07
C PRO A 55 -15.14 -14.03 -4.61
N GLY A 56 -16.26 -13.40 -4.26
CA GLY A 56 -16.78 -13.32 -2.89
C GLY A 56 -16.20 -12.21 -2.00
N HIS A 57 -15.02 -11.66 -2.33
CA HIS A 57 -14.26 -10.82 -1.40
C HIS A 57 -13.67 -9.57 -2.04
N LEU A 58 -13.66 -8.49 -1.27
CA LEU A 58 -12.90 -7.28 -1.53
C LEU A 58 -11.83 -7.18 -0.46
N LEU A 59 -10.57 -7.10 -0.89
CA LEU A 59 -9.43 -7.06 0.01
C LEU A 59 -8.67 -5.76 -0.20
N MET A 60 -8.03 -5.26 0.85
CA MET A 60 -7.19 -4.07 0.81
C MET A 60 -5.80 -4.39 1.34
N ARG A 61 -4.74 -4.04 0.60
CA ARG A 61 -3.37 -4.08 1.08
C ARG A 61 -2.92 -2.67 1.46
N ASN A 62 -2.38 -2.53 2.66
CA ASN A 62 -1.79 -1.27 3.11
C ASN A 62 -0.29 -1.19 2.78
N GLU A 63 0.32 -0.05 3.11
CA GLU A 63 1.74 0.24 2.87
C GLU A 63 2.70 -0.73 3.59
N GLN A 64 2.25 -1.33 4.70
CA GLN A 64 3.00 -2.34 5.46
C GLN A 64 2.86 -3.75 4.86
N GLY A 65 2.09 -3.88 3.78
CA GLY A 65 1.81 -5.15 3.12
C GLY A 65 0.76 -6.02 3.82
N ARG A 66 0.11 -5.53 4.88
CA ARG A 66 -0.99 -6.24 5.56
C ARG A 66 -2.22 -6.24 4.69
N ILE A 67 -2.95 -7.35 4.73
CA ILE A 67 -4.18 -7.56 3.95
C ILE A 67 -5.36 -7.43 4.89
N LEU A 68 -6.28 -6.56 4.54
CA LEU A 68 -7.44 -6.18 5.33
C LEU A 68 -8.70 -6.62 4.58
N ASP A 69 -9.70 -7.06 5.34
CA ASP A 69 -11.00 -7.41 4.78
C ASP A 69 -11.81 -6.14 4.56
N LEU A 70 -11.93 -5.73 3.31
CA LEU A 70 -12.61 -4.50 2.92
C LEU A 70 -14.13 -4.72 2.77
N GLY A 71 -14.54 -5.93 2.40
CA GLY A 71 -15.94 -6.26 2.18
C GLY A 71 -16.16 -7.42 1.23
N VAL A 72 -17.34 -7.47 0.64
CA VAL A 72 -17.79 -8.57 -0.22
C VAL A 72 -18.18 -8.09 -1.60
N MET A 73 -17.84 -8.90 -2.60
CA MET A 73 -18.32 -8.75 -3.97
C MET A 73 -19.22 -9.94 -4.32
N LYS A 74 -20.40 -9.65 -4.89
CA LYS A 74 -21.38 -10.67 -5.29
C LYS A 74 -21.81 -10.48 -6.74
N GLY A 75 -22.35 -11.55 -7.32
CA GLY A 75 -22.80 -11.59 -8.70
C GLY A 75 -21.73 -12.12 -9.64
N VAL A 76 -22.07 -12.10 -10.93
CA VAL A 76 -21.19 -12.48 -12.04
C VAL A 76 -21.21 -11.35 -13.05
N GLU A 77 -20.14 -11.15 -13.80
CA GLU A 77 -20.14 -10.17 -14.89
C GLU A 77 -21.21 -10.55 -15.92
N PRO A 78 -22.06 -9.60 -16.39
CA PRO A 78 -21.98 -8.14 -16.21
C PRO A 78 -22.88 -7.54 -15.11
N ASN A 79 -23.23 -8.31 -14.08
CA ASN A 79 -24.09 -7.89 -12.97
C ASN A 79 -23.39 -8.07 -11.62
N LEU A 80 -22.34 -7.29 -11.39
CA LEU A 80 -21.62 -7.28 -10.12
C LEU A 80 -22.22 -6.26 -9.13
N THR A 81 -22.06 -6.59 -7.86
CA THR A 81 -22.44 -5.76 -6.71
C THR A 81 -21.37 -5.85 -5.64
N TYR A 82 -21.26 -4.84 -4.79
CA TYR A 82 -20.42 -4.90 -3.60
C TYR A 82 -21.13 -4.37 -2.36
N ARG A 83 -20.62 -4.79 -1.21
CA ARG A 83 -20.84 -4.14 0.08
C ARG A 83 -19.51 -4.04 0.82
N LEU A 84 -19.13 -2.84 1.22
CA LEU A 84 -17.98 -2.58 2.08
C LEU A 84 -18.41 -2.74 3.53
N PHE A 85 -17.53 -3.28 4.37
CA PHE A 85 -17.75 -3.29 5.83
C PHE A 85 -17.57 -1.90 6.43
N ALA A 86 -16.82 -1.04 5.75
CA ALA A 86 -16.78 0.38 6.06
C ALA A 86 -18.13 1.03 5.72
N ARG A 87 -18.84 1.49 6.77
CA ARG A 87 -20.05 2.32 6.69
C ARG A 87 -21.21 1.69 5.89
N ASP A 88 -21.23 0.36 5.77
CA ASP A 88 -22.22 -0.41 5.00
C ASP A 88 -22.45 0.10 3.56
N MET A 89 -21.41 0.69 2.97
CA MET A 89 -21.49 1.23 1.62
C MET A 89 -21.66 0.13 0.60
N GLN A 90 -22.54 0.36 -0.37
CA GLN A 90 -22.89 -0.62 -1.38
C GLN A 90 -23.00 0.01 -2.77
N GLY A 91 -22.73 -0.81 -3.78
CA GLY A 91 -22.92 -0.48 -5.18
C GLY A 91 -23.45 -1.68 -5.96
N LYS A 92 -24.14 -1.41 -7.07
CA LYS A 92 -24.77 -2.45 -7.90
C LYS A 92 -24.75 -2.10 -9.38
N GLY A 93 -24.82 -3.14 -10.22
CA GLY A 93 -24.98 -2.99 -11.67
C GLY A 93 -23.67 -2.75 -12.41
N PHE A 94 -22.54 -3.22 -11.88
CA PHE A 94 -21.24 -3.08 -12.54
C PHE A 94 -21.02 -4.19 -13.56
N ALA A 95 -20.63 -3.82 -14.79
CA ALA A 95 -20.41 -4.78 -15.86
C ALA A 95 -19.09 -5.55 -15.70
N THR A 96 -18.09 -4.95 -15.07
CA THR A 96 -16.77 -5.56 -14.87
C THR A 96 -16.27 -5.31 -13.45
N ARG A 97 -15.37 -6.18 -12.98
CA ARG A 97 -14.65 -5.98 -11.70
C ARG A 97 -13.91 -4.65 -11.68
N THR A 98 -13.35 -4.20 -12.81
CA THR A 98 -12.66 -2.91 -12.91
C THR A 98 -13.61 -1.75 -12.63
N GLN A 99 -14.79 -1.69 -13.28
CA GLN A 99 -15.77 -0.63 -13.02
C GLN A 99 -16.23 -0.59 -11.55
N LEU A 100 -16.37 -1.77 -10.94
CA LEU A 100 -16.70 -1.89 -9.53
C LEU A 100 -15.59 -1.31 -8.65
N LEU A 101 -14.33 -1.66 -8.94
CA LEU A 101 -13.17 -1.14 -8.22
C LEU A 101 -12.99 0.37 -8.41
N ASP A 102 -13.25 0.89 -9.60
CA ASP A 102 -13.18 2.33 -9.90
C ASP A 102 -14.21 3.12 -9.07
N ASP A 103 -15.43 2.60 -8.88
CA ASP A 103 -16.42 3.23 -8.01
C ASP A 103 -15.98 3.23 -6.54
N ILE A 104 -15.42 2.11 -6.06
CA ILE A 104 -14.87 2.02 -4.70
C ILE A 104 -13.71 3.02 -4.52
N ALA A 105 -12.78 3.05 -5.47
CA ALA A 105 -11.63 3.95 -5.45
C ALA A 105 -12.07 5.41 -5.35
N ARG A 106 -12.97 5.84 -6.25
CA ARG A 106 -13.53 7.19 -6.28
C ARG A 106 -14.15 7.59 -4.94
N ARG A 107 -14.88 6.69 -4.28
CA ARG A 107 -15.53 6.96 -2.99
C ARG A 107 -14.54 7.03 -1.82
N ILE A 108 -13.49 6.21 -1.84
CA ILE A 108 -12.42 6.26 -0.84
C ILE A 108 -11.63 7.57 -0.99
N GLU A 109 -11.30 7.94 -2.22
CA GLU A 109 -10.59 9.19 -2.52
C GLU A 109 -11.43 10.44 -2.18
N ALA A 110 -12.75 10.35 -2.31
CA ALA A 110 -13.69 11.37 -1.83
C ALA A 110 -13.78 11.44 -0.29
N GLY A 111 -13.16 10.52 0.44
CA GLY A 111 -13.11 10.51 1.90
C GLY A 111 -14.38 9.98 2.57
N GLU A 112 -15.22 9.21 1.85
CA GLU A 112 -16.51 8.73 2.39
C GLU A 112 -16.36 7.73 3.55
N VAL A 113 -15.19 7.07 3.67
CA VAL A 113 -14.91 5.94 4.60
C VAL A 113 -13.55 6.01 5.32
N THR A 114 -12.91 7.18 5.37
CA THR A 114 -11.51 7.29 5.83
C THR A 114 -11.25 6.72 7.23
N LYS A 115 -12.17 6.90 8.18
CA LYS A 115 -11.97 6.44 9.57
C LYS A 115 -12.18 4.94 9.70
N GLU A 116 -13.17 4.42 8.99
CA GLU A 116 -13.59 3.03 9.01
C GLU A 116 -12.54 2.12 8.35
N LEU A 117 -11.86 2.63 7.31
CA LEU A 117 -10.75 1.91 6.66
C LEU A 117 -9.58 1.63 7.62
N LEU A 118 -9.36 2.49 8.62
CA LEU A 118 -8.29 2.31 9.62
C LEU A 118 -8.58 1.20 10.62
N THR A 119 -9.85 0.82 10.76
CA THR A 119 -10.32 -0.18 11.73
C THR A 119 -10.72 -1.50 11.08
N LEU A 120 -10.40 -1.69 9.79
CA LEU A 120 -10.71 -2.94 9.10
C LEU A 120 -9.98 -4.12 9.75
N PRO A 121 -10.65 -5.28 9.88
CA PRO A 121 -10.00 -6.48 10.40
C PRO A 121 -8.95 -6.98 9.40
N GLU A 122 -7.91 -7.60 9.94
CA GLU A 122 -6.91 -8.29 9.12
C GLU A 122 -7.51 -9.57 8.52
N TRP A 123 -7.16 -9.85 7.27
CA TRP A 123 -7.56 -11.06 6.58
C TRP A 123 -6.68 -12.22 7.04
N ASP A 124 -7.28 -13.22 7.68
CA ASP A 124 -6.59 -14.36 8.30
C ASP A 124 -6.49 -15.60 7.42
N GLN A 125 -7.24 -15.64 6.30
CA GLN A 125 -7.27 -16.80 5.43
C GLN A 125 -6.09 -16.80 4.44
N PRO A 126 -5.57 -17.98 4.08
CA PRO A 126 -4.47 -18.07 3.13
C PRO A 126 -4.87 -17.50 1.78
N LEU A 127 -4.12 -16.49 1.34
CA LEU A 127 -4.24 -15.95 0.00
C LEU A 127 -3.56 -16.95 -0.94
N GLY A 128 -4.28 -17.40 -1.98
CA GLY A 128 -3.69 -18.23 -3.03
C GLY A 128 -2.44 -17.58 -3.63
N ALA A 129 -1.62 -18.39 -4.31
CA ALA A 129 -0.21 -18.11 -4.65
C ALA A 129 0.14 -16.77 -5.34
N ASP A 130 -0.83 -15.97 -5.77
CA ASP A 130 -0.59 -14.59 -6.20
C ASP A 130 -1.86 -13.72 -6.08
N LEU A 131 -1.88 -12.79 -5.14
CA LEU A 131 -2.96 -11.80 -5.00
C LEU A 131 -2.84 -10.69 -6.08
N ASP A 132 -1.61 -10.34 -6.45
CA ASP A 132 -1.30 -9.25 -7.38
C ASP A 132 -1.59 -9.63 -8.85
N ARG A 133 -1.76 -10.92 -9.17
CA ARG A 133 -2.30 -11.38 -10.47
C ARG A 133 -3.80 -11.12 -10.65
N GLY A 134 -4.54 -10.83 -9.59
CA GLY A 134 -5.97 -10.55 -9.66
C GLY A 134 -6.28 -9.14 -10.16
N THR A 135 -7.56 -8.88 -10.45
CA THR A 135 -8.06 -7.52 -10.74
C THR A 135 -7.89 -6.65 -9.50
N HIS A 136 -7.16 -5.55 -9.66
CA HIS A 136 -6.86 -4.62 -8.57
C HIS A 136 -6.85 -3.16 -9.05
N THR A 137 -6.93 -2.23 -8.10
CA THR A 137 -6.74 -0.79 -8.30
C THR A 137 -5.99 -0.20 -7.13
N ASP A 138 -5.19 0.84 -7.37
CA ASP A 138 -4.44 1.54 -6.34
C ASP A 138 -5.19 2.83 -5.98
N VAL A 139 -5.27 3.14 -4.68
CA VAL A 139 -5.99 4.30 -4.16
C VAL A 139 -5.09 5.09 -3.22
N SER A 140 -5.21 6.42 -3.29
CA SER A 140 -4.51 7.32 -2.38
C SER A 140 -5.51 8.02 -1.47
N MET A 141 -5.26 7.95 -0.16
CA MET A 141 -6.15 8.55 0.83
C MET A 141 -5.36 9.50 1.72
N LYS A 142 -5.87 10.72 1.91
CA LYS A 142 -5.32 11.65 2.87
C LYS A 142 -5.93 11.39 4.25
N LEU A 143 -5.10 11.05 5.23
CA LEU A 143 -5.51 11.04 6.63
C LEU A 143 -5.81 12.48 7.05
N GLY A 144 -7.02 12.71 7.55
CA GLY A 144 -7.38 13.98 8.17
C GLY A 144 -6.43 14.31 9.31
N ARG A 145 -6.17 15.60 9.54
CA ARG A 145 -5.54 16.07 10.77
C ARG A 145 -6.54 16.03 11.91
#